data_AF-A0A2W0B8L9-F1
#
_entry.id   AF-A0A2W0B8L9-F1
#
_cell.length_a   1.000
_cell.length_b   1.000
_cell.length_c   1.000
_cell.angle_alpha   90.00
_cell.angle_beta   90.00
_cell.angle_gamma   90.00
#
_symmetry.space_group_name_H-M   'P 1'
#
loop_
_entity.id
_entity.type
_entity.pdbx_description
1 polymer ?
#
loop_
_entity_poly.entity_id
_entity_poly.type
_entity_poly.pdbx_seq_one_letter_code
_entity_poly.pdbx_strand_id
1 'polypeptide(L)'
;MPRLNPALSLWHCLELERRASGYGLQRSWWIDERQDPEKATRAAARHLKDLYNQFGDWYLAIAAYNSGPGNVQQAVRRTGYADFWELYRRNVLPKETKNYVPIILAFTVMAKNPKQYGLGDVQPALPLETDTVRIDYPVDLR
;
A
#
# COMPACT_ATOMS: atom_id res chain seq x y z
N MET A 1 -19.92 2.52 -22.70
CA MET A 1 -20.00 1.59 -21.54
C MET A 1 -18.64 1.57 -20.86
N PRO A 2 -18.49 1.94 -19.58
CA PRO A 2 -17.20 1.80 -18.92
C PRO A 2 -17.13 0.42 -18.26
N ARG A 3 -16.33 -0.49 -18.84
CA ARG A 3 -15.84 -1.65 -18.08
C ARG A 3 -14.49 -1.26 -17.49
N LEU A 4 -14.53 -0.70 -16.28
CA LEU A 4 -13.41 -0.75 -15.36
C LEU A 4 -13.27 -2.21 -14.93
N ASN A 5 -12.22 -2.89 -15.38
CA ASN A 5 -11.75 -4.09 -14.71
C ASN A 5 -10.33 -3.78 -14.21
N PRO A 6 -10.19 -3.35 -12.94
CA PRO A 6 -8.93 -2.87 -12.41
C PRO A 6 -7.97 -4.06 -12.39
N ALA A 7 -6.84 -3.93 -13.08
CA ALA A 7 -5.65 -4.62 -12.61
C ALA A 7 -5.37 -3.99 -11.24
N LEU A 8 -5.86 -4.65 -10.19
CA LEU A 8 -5.55 -4.33 -8.80
C LEU A 8 -4.03 -4.35 -8.73
N SER A 9 -3.42 -3.17 -8.61
CA SER A 9 -1.99 -3.10 -8.34
C SER A 9 -1.72 -3.99 -7.12
N LEU A 10 -0.63 -4.76 -7.10
CA LEU A 10 -0.27 -5.65 -5.99
C LEU A 10 -0.46 -4.98 -4.62
N TRP A 11 -0.26 -3.66 -4.59
CA TRP A 11 -0.27 -2.84 -3.39
C TRP A 11 -1.56 -2.06 -3.12
N HIS A 12 -2.60 -2.16 -3.96
CA HIS A 12 -3.92 -1.48 -3.89
C HIS A 12 -3.93 0.08 -3.72
N CYS A 13 -2.83 0.70 -3.29
CA CYS A 13 -2.72 2.15 -3.03
C CYS A 13 -2.28 2.93 -4.28
N LEU A 14 -1.58 2.26 -5.20
CA LEU A 14 -1.13 2.79 -6.49
C LEU A 14 -2.26 2.82 -7.53
N GLU A 15 -3.48 2.42 -7.15
CA GLU A 15 -4.64 2.48 -8.03
C GLU A 15 -4.97 3.90 -8.50
N LEU A 16 -4.60 4.92 -7.72
CA LEU A 16 -4.72 6.31 -8.14
C LEU A 16 -3.59 6.68 -9.10
N GLU A 17 -3.96 6.87 -10.38
CA GLU A 17 -3.10 7.35 -11.47
C GLU A 17 -2.13 8.45 -11.04
N ARG A 18 -2.64 9.49 -10.38
CA ARG A 18 -1.84 10.63 -9.94
C ARG A 18 -0.71 10.26 -8.99
N ARG A 19 -0.90 9.25 -8.13
CA ARG A 19 0.16 8.78 -7.21
C ARG A 19 1.20 7.98 -7.98
N ALA A 20 0.77 7.05 -8.84
CA ALA A 20 1.67 6.24 -9.65
C ALA A 20 2.58 7.13 -10.53
N SER A 21 2.01 8.11 -11.23
CA SER A 21 2.79 9.07 -12.03
C SER A 21 3.78 9.88 -11.19
N GLY A 22 3.39 10.28 -9.96
CA GLY A 22 4.28 11.01 -9.04
C GLY A 22 5.52 10.23 -8.60
N TYR A 23 5.49 8.90 -8.70
CA TYR A 23 6.63 8.02 -8.39
C TYR A 23 7.34 7.49 -9.63
N GLY A 24 7.08 8.08 -10.81
CA GLY A 24 7.74 7.75 -12.06
C GLY A 24 7.18 6.53 -12.78
N LEU A 25 6.00 6.02 -12.38
CA LEU A 25 5.33 4.94 -13.10
C LEU A 25 4.58 5.51 -14.30
N GLN A 26 4.89 4.99 -15.48
CA GLN A 26 4.23 5.34 -16.71
C GLN A 26 2.95 4.55 -16.88
N ARG A 27 1.92 5.24 -17.38
CA ARG A 27 0.68 4.62 -17.80
C ARG A 27 0.22 5.25 -19.11
N SER A 28 0.02 4.41 -20.11
CA SER A 28 -0.63 4.73 -21.37
C SER A 28 -1.78 3.75 -21.60
N TRP A 29 -2.43 3.82 -22.77
CA TRP A 29 -3.44 2.84 -23.15
C TRP A 29 -2.87 1.42 -23.32
N TRP A 30 -1.55 1.33 -23.59
CA TRP A 30 -0.85 0.09 -23.93
C TRP A 30 0.12 -0.38 -22.85
N ILE A 31 0.53 0.51 -21.94
CA ILE A 31 1.54 0.24 -20.92
C ILE A 31 0.96 0.63 -19.56
N ASP A 32 1.04 -0.26 -18.59
CA ASP A 32 0.74 0.04 -17.19
C ASP A 32 1.85 -0.50 -16.28
N GLU A 33 2.83 0.34 -15.95
CA GLU A 33 3.99 -0.06 -15.14
C GLU A 33 3.63 -0.38 -13.68
N ARG A 34 2.35 -0.23 -13.27
CA ARG A 34 1.88 -0.72 -11.98
C ARG A 34 1.76 -2.24 -11.92
N GLN A 35 1.79 -2.90 -13.08
CA GLN A 35 1.80 -4.36 -13.20
C GLN A 35 3.22 -4.93 -13.09
N ASP A 36 4.26 -4.12 -13.27
CA ASP A 36 5.64 -4.51 -13.02
C ASP A 36 5.87 -4.60 -11.50
N PRO A 37 6.10 -5.80 -10.95
CA PRO A 37 6.17 -5.99 -9.51
C PRO A 37 7.34 -5.25 -8.86
N GLU A 38 8.48 -5.11 -9.56
CA GLU A 38 9.64 -4.41 -9.03
C GLU A 38 9.37 -2.89 -9.00
N LYS A 39 8.93 -2.33 -10.13
CA LYS A 39 8.65 -0.89 -10.23
C LYS A 39 7.53 -0.48 -9.27
N ALA A 40 6.45 -1.24 -9.21
CA ALA A 40 5.34 -0.99 -8.31
C ALA A 40 5.77 -1.04 -6.83
N THR A 41 6.59 -2.03 -6.45
CA THR A 41 7.09 -2.16 -5.07
C THR A 41 8.00 -1.00 -4.68
N ARG A 42 8.92 -0.59 -5.56
CA ARG A 42 9.79 0.58 -5.31
C ARG A 42 8.98 1.86 -5.19
N ALA A 43 7.96 2.06 -6.03
CA ALA A 43 7.07 3.21 -5.95
C ALA A 43 6.26 3.21 -4.63
N ALA A 44 5.69 2.08 -4.24
CA ALA A 44 4.96 1.93 -2.99
C ALA A 44 5.83 2.23 -1.75
N ALA A 45 7.07 1.73 -1.72
CA ALA A 45 8.01 1.97 -0.62
C ALA A 45 8.40 3.46 -0.51
N ARG A 46 8.67 4.14 -1.64
CA ARG A 46 8.90 5.59 -1.66
C ARG A 46 7.68 6.35 -1.15
N HIS A 47 6.48 5.95 -1.59
CA HIS A 47 5.26 6.59 -1.13
C HIS A 47 5.06 6.50 0.37
N LEU A 48 5.24 5.31 0.94
CA LEU A 48 5.10 5.11 2.37
C LEU A 48 6.14 5.93 3.17
N LYS A 49 7.37 6.06 2.64
CA LYS A 49 8.40 6.92 3.24
C LYS A 49 8.02 8.40 3.20
N ASP A 50 7.44 8.89 2.11
CA ASP A 50 6.97 10.28 2.04
C ASP A 50 5.84 10.56 3.03
N LEU A 51 4.91 9.61 3.19
CA LEU A 51 3.86 9.70 4.20
C LEU A 51 4.45 9.74 5.61
N TYR A 52 5.48 8.93 5.89
CA TYR A 52 6.19 9.01 7.16
C TYR A 52 6.85 10.38 7.35
N ASN A 53 7.54 10.92 6.34
CA ASN A 53 8.15 12.26 6.42
C ASN A 53 7.10 13.36 6.65
N GLN A 54 5.87 13.17 6.12
CA GLN A 54 4.77 14.11 6.29
C GLN A 54 4.14 14.07 7.68
N PHE A 55 3.91 12.88 8.24
CA PHE A 55 3.17 12.72 9.50
C PHE A 55 4.05 12.48 10.72
N GLY A 56 5.31 12.07 10.53
CA GLY A 56 6.26 11.77 11.61
C GLY A 56 5.96 10.50 12.39
N ASP A 57 4.91 9.75 12.02
CA ASP A 57 4.44 8.56 12.72
C ASP A 57 4.04 7.46 11.72
N TRP A 58 4.44 6.22 12.00
CA TRP A 58 4.18 5.09 11.11
C TRP A 58 2.70 4.69 11.08
N TYR A 59 1.95 4.83 12.18
CA TYR A 59 0.53 4.49 12.19
C TYR A 59 -0.27 5.48 11.32
N LEU A 60 0.03 6.77 11.42
CA LEU A 60 -0.54 7.79 10.55
C LEU A 60 -0.11 7.59 9.09
N ALA A 61 1.13 7.21 8.83
CA ALA A 61 1.60 6.92 7.47
C ALA A 61 0.86 5.74 6.84
N ILE A 62 0.66 4.63 7.58
CA ILE A 62 -0.09 3.46 7.10
C ILE A 62 -1.58 3.81 6.93
N ALA A 63 -2.16 4.59 7.84
CA ALA A 63 -3.55 5.06 7.70
C ALA A 63 -3.72 5.95 6.44
N ALA A 64 -2.76 6.84 6.19
CA ALA A 64 -2.74 7.70 5.01
C ALA A 64 -2.44 6.93 3.72
N TYR A 65 -1.73 5.81 3.81
CA TYR A 65 -1.51 4.91 2.68
C TYR A 65 -2.84 4.31 2.21
N ASN A 66 -3.68 3.84 3.13
CA ASN A 66 -5.01 3.29 2.80
C ASN A 66 -6.02 4.37 2.40
N SER A 67 -6.26 5.38 3.25
CA SER A 67 -7.30 6.39 3.01
C SER A 67 -6.86 7.58 2.17
N GLY A 68 -5.57 7.74 1.92
CA GLY A 68 -4.99 8.95 1.35
C GLY A 68 -4.62 10.00 2.41
N PRO A 69 -3.56 10.78 2.20
CA PRO A 69 -3.04 11.75 3.17
C PRO A 69 -4.02 12.88 3.50
N GLY A 70 -4.88 13.27 2.55
CA GLY A 70 -5.87 14.33 2.78
C GLY A 70 -6.90 13.97 3.87
N ASN A 71 -7.32 12.71 3.92
CA ASN A 71 -8.27 12.23 4.94
C ASN A 71 -7.65 12.28 6.33
N VAL A 72 -6.42 11.79 6.47
CA VAL A 72 -5.69 11.84 7.75
C VAL A 72 -5.41 13.29 8.16
N GLN A 73 -4.93 14.15 7.25
CA GLN A 73 -4.72 15.57 7.55
C GLN A 73 -6.01 16.27 8.01
N GLN A 74 -7.14 15.98 7.37
CA GLN A 74 -8.41 16.56 7.76
C GLN A 74 -8.85 16.09 9.15
N ALA A 75 -8.65 14.81 9.47
CA ALA A 75 -8.93 14.26 10.80
C ALA A 75 -8.04 14.91 11.89
N VAL A 76 -6.74 15.06 11.61
CA VAL A 76 -5.80 15.77 12.50
C VAL A 76 -6.24 17.22 12.70
N ARG A 77 -6.54 17.95 11.63
CA ARG A 77 -6.96 19.37 11.71
C ARG A 77 -8.27 19.55 12.49
N ARG A 78 -9.24 18.65 12.32
CA ARG A 78 -10.55 18.72 12.98
C ARG A 78 -10.48 18.41 14.47
N THR A 79 -9.57 17.52 14.87
CA THR A 79 -9.47 17.06 16.27
C THR A 79 -8.37 17.73 17.06
N GLY A 80 -7.33 18.24 16.39
CA GLY A 80 -6.11 18.74 17.01
C GLY A 80 -5.10 17.65 17.38
N TYR A 81 -5.39 16.37 17.11
CA TYR A 81 -4.52 15.25 17.49
C TYR A 81 -3.81 14.66 16.28
N ALA A 82 -2.48 14.58 16.35
CA ALA A 82 -1.62 13.91 15.39
C ALA A 82 -1.18 12.53 15.91
N ASP A 83 -2.16 11.70 16.28
CA ASP A 83 -1.93 10.32 16.75
C ASP A 83 -3.04 9.40 16.20
N PHE A 84 -2.66 8.27 15.61
CA PHE A 84 -3.62 7.35 14.99
C PHE A 84 -4.64 6.81 15.99
N TRP A 85 -4.22 6.48 17.22
CA TRP A 85 -5.09 5.85 18.21
C TRP A 85 -6.10 6.84 18.80
N GLU A 86 -5.72 8.10 18.96
CA GLU A 86 -6.65 9.20 19.25
C GLU A 86 -7.70 9.36 18.15
N LEU A 87 -7.27 9.40 16.88
CA LEU A 87 -8.19 9.51 15.74
C LEU A 87 -9.11 8.29 15.61
N TYR A 88 -8.58 7.10 15.92
CA TYR A 88 -9.33 5.84 15.97
C TYR A 88 -10.41 5.89 17.06
N ARG A 89 -10.03 6.24 18.30
CA ARG A 89 -10.97 6.34 19.45
C ARG A 89 -12.08 7.35 19.22
N ARG A 90 -11.75 8.48 18.59
CA ARG A 90 -12.69 9.56 18.27
C ARG A 90 -13.59 9.25 17.07
N ASN A 91 -13.38 8.10 16.42
CA ASN A 91 -14.16 7.64 15.28
C ASN A 91 -14.15 8.63 14.10
N VAL A 92 -13.02 9.31 13.86
CA VAL A 92 -12.87 10.32 12.79
C VAL A 92 -12.17 9.79 11.54
N LEU A 93 -11.87 8.49 11.50
CA LEU A 93 -11.28 7.81 10.36
C LEU A 93 -12.29 6.83 9.70
N PRO A 94 -12.20 6.60 8.38
CA PRO A 94 -13.01 5.60 7.68
C PRO A 94 -12.87 4.21 8.32
N LYS A 95 -13.96 3.42 8.29
CA LYS A 95 -13.98 2.07 8.88
C LYS A 95 -12.90 1.16 8.32
N GLU A 96 -12.67 1.22 7.00
CA GLU A 96 -11.62 0.47 6.33
C GLU A 96 -10.23 0.78 6.90
N THR A 97 -9.89 2.05 7.02
CA THR A 97 -8.59 2.52 7.53
C THR A 97 -8.37 2.19 9.00
N LYS A 98 -9.43 2.29 9.81
CA LYS A 98 -9.41 1.88 11.21
C LYS A 98 -9.06 0.40 11.37
N ASN A 99 -9.47 -0.44 10.43
CA ASN A 99 -9.13 -1.87 10.43
C ASN A 99 -7.76 -2.14 9.79
N TYR A 100 -7.39 -1.34 8.77
CA TYR A 100 -6.16 -1.54 8.00
C TYR A 100 -4.91 -1.49 8.88
N VAL A 101 -4.76 -0.47 9.73
CA VAL A 101 -3.57 -0.31 10.58
C VAL A 101 -3.41 -1.47 11.59
N PRO A 102 -4.45 -1.86 12.39
CA PRO A 102 -4.37 -3.04 13.25
C PRO A 102 -4.07 -4.34 12.53
N ILE A 103 -4.60 -4.54 11.31
CA ILE A 103 -4.33 -5.75 10.52
C ILE A 103 -2.84 -5.81 10.15
N ILE A 104 -2.26 -4.71 9.67
CA ILE A 104 -0.83 -4.65 9.34
C ILE A 104 0.03 -4.89 10.58
N LEU A 105 -0.37 -4.36 11.73
CA LEU A 105 0.33 -4.59 13.00
C LEU A 105 0.27 -6.05 13.44
N ALA A 106 -0.91 -6.66 13.41
CA ALA A 106 -1.11 -8.06 13.75
C ALA A 106 -0.25 -8.95 12.83
N PHE A 107 -0.31 -8.72 11.52
CA PHE A 107 0.52 -9.45 10.56
C PHE A 107 2.01 -9.29 10.85
N THR A 108 2.47 -8.08 11.16
CA THR A 108 3.88 -7.81 11.49
C THR A 108 4.31 -8.55 12.76
N VAL A 109 3.47 -8.56 13.79
CA VAL A 109 3.76 -9.25 15.06
C VAL A 109 3.77 -10.77 14.86
N MET A 110 2.81 -11.31 14.10
CA MET A 110 2.73 -12.73 13.77
C MET A 110 3.92 -13.18 12.93
N ALA A 111 4.31 -12.39 11.91
CA ALA A 111 5.46 -12.67 11.06
C ALA A 111 6.79 -12.62 11.83
N LYS A 112 6.91 -11.75 12.85
CA LYS A 112 8.11 -11.69 13.71
C LYS A 112 8.17 -12.80 14.75
N ASN A 113 7.02 -13.35 15.16
CA ASN A 113 6.94 -14.36 16.21
C ASN A 113 6.13 -15.60 15.76
N PRO A 114 6.45 -16.22 14.62
CA PRO A 114 5.59 -17.22 13.97
C PRO A 114 5.28 -18.40 14.90
N LYS A 115 6.26 -18.88 15.66
CA LYS A 115 6.10 -19.98 16.62
C LYS A 115 5.05 -19.69 17.70
N GLN A 116 4.98 -18.46 18.22
CA GLN A 116 4.02 -18.08 19.26
C GLN A 116 2.58 -18.07 18.75
N TYR A 117 2.39 -17.91 17.44
CA TYR A 117 1.09 -17.84 16.78
C TYR A 117 0.76 -19.10 15.98
N GLY A 118 1.42 -20.23 16.26
CA GLY A 118 1.14 -21.50 15.57
C GLY A 118 1.59 -21.54 14.10
N LEU A 119 2.43 -20.60 13.67
CA LEU A 119 3.01 -20.50 12.32
C LEU A 119 4.45 -21.03 12.26
N GLY A 120 4.90 -21.75 13.29
CA GLY A 120 6.29 -22.22 13.41
C GLY A 120 6.71 -23.23 12.33
N ASP A 121 5.75 -23.99 11.80
CA ASP A 121 5.97 -25.04 10.80
C ASP A 121 5.72 -24.54 9.37
N VAL A 122 5.41 -23.24 9.21
CA VAL A 122 5.26 -22.64 7.88
C VAL A 122 6.64 -22.58 7.24
N GLN A 123 6.86 -23.47 6.26
CA GLN A 123 8.05 -23.43 5.44
C GLN A 123 7.94 -22.26 4.45
N PRO A 124 8.86 -21.27 4.49
CA PRO A 124 8.91 -20.26 3.45
C PRO A 124 9.12 -20.94 2.10
N ALA A 125 8.39 -20.51 1.08
CA ALA A 125 8.70 -20.91 -0.27
C ALA A 125 10.15 -20.51 -0.58
N LEU A 126 10.86 -21.37 -1.30
CA LEU A 126 12.16 -21.01 -1.86
C LEU A 126 11.99 -19.75 -2.72
N PRO A 127 13.00 -18.86 -2.76
CA PRO A 127 12.99 -17.73 -3.67
C PRO A 127 12.69 -18.24 -5.08
N LEU A 128 11.72 -17.61 -5.74
CA LEU A 128 11.44 -17.91 -7.14
C LEU A 128 12.64 -17.44 -7.97
N GLU A 129 13.20 -18.33 -8.77
CA GLU A 129 14.13 -17.94 -9.83
C GLU A 129 13.32 -17.13 -10.86
N THR A 130 13.63 -15.85 -10.99
CA THR A 130 12.92 -14.93 -11.90
C THR A 130 13.84 -14.48 -13.02
N ASP A 131 13.33 -14.38 -14.23
CA ASP A 131 14.01 -13.79 -15.37
C ASP A 131 13.27 -12.54 -15.88
N THR A 132 13.99 -11.59 -16.45
CA THR A 132 13.43 -10.34 -17.00
C THR A 132 13.53 -10.35 -18.51
N VAL A 133 12.39 -10.54 -19.18
CA VAL A 133 12.30 -10.50 -20.64
C VAL A 133 11.87 -9.12 -21.09
N ARG A 134 12.66 -8.49 -21.96
CA ARG A 134 12.25 -7.28 -22.68
C ARG A 134 11.48 -7.69 -23.93
N ILE A 135 10.23 -7.24 -24.03
CA ILE A 135 9.36 -7.44 -25.18
C ILE A 135 9.25 -6.14 -25.99
N ASP A 136 9.21 -6.27 -27.31
CA ASP A 136 8.98 -5.19 -28.27
C ASP A 136 7.60 -5.28 -28.93
N TYR A 137 6.79 -6.27 -28.52
CA TYR A 137 5.40 -6.47 -28.94
C TYR A 137 4.44 -6.45 -27.75
N PRO A 138 3.13 -6.17 -27.97
CA PRO A 138 2.14 -6.20 -26.90
C PRO A 138 1.91 -7.63 -26.37
N VAL A 139 1.90 -7.80 -25.06
CA VAL A 139 1.57 -9.05 -24.36
C VAL A 139 0.50 -8.75 -23.31
N ASP A 140 -0.57 -9.54 -23.30
CA ASP A 140 -1.53 -9.53 -22.20
C ASP A 140 -1.02 -10.46 -21.09
N LEU A 141 -0.98 -9.97 -19.85
CA LEU A 141 -0.49 -10.68 -18.67
C LEU A 141 -1.64 -11.32 -17.85
N ARG A 142 -2.84 -11.42 -18.44
CA ARG A 142 -4.04 -11.99 -17.82
C ARG A 142 -4.28 -13.45 -18.15
#